data_AF-A0A1C4RKC7-F1
#
_entry.id   AF-A0A1C4RKC7-F1
#
_cell.length_a   1.000
_cell.length_b   1.000
_cell.length_c   1.000
_cell.angle_alpha   90.00
_cell.angle_beta   90.00
_cell.angle_gamma   90.00
#
_symmetry.space_group_name_H-M   'P 1'
#
loop_
_entity.id
_entity.type
_entity.pdbx_description
1 polymer ?
#
loop_
_entity_poly.entity_id
_entity_poly.type
_entity_poly.pdbx_seq_one_letter_code
_entity_poly.pdbx_strand_id
1 'polypeptide(L)'
;MSTDAQQQEQGGGGPDAVRDWQRWHEGRVVAVAAPYGPLSLTGTHWLSDHPEGRIPAVPGLWREDGDEVVLTAAPEDGIVVDGKPLTGEVRLGADRGPIDDSRVAQGERRLVVLRREGLWAVRDFDPGSPARHAFSTIEATPYDPRSDPVRDLPPVRRPDRTGGQRGRGRARSRARRGASPSRWKDRSTRSRSRSSPTARCGPSSPM
;
A
#
# COMPACT_ATOMS: atom_id res chain seq x y z
N MET A 1 -28.60 54.43 -17.50
CA MET A 1 -28.43 53.40 -18.54
C MET A 1 -27.01 52.86 -18.35
N SER A 2 -26.72 51.98 -17.39
CA SER A 2 -27.07 50.55 -17.21
C SER A 2 -26.75 49.68 -18.42
N THR A 3 -26.06 48.56 -18.14
CA THR A 3 -25.36 47.59 -19.02
C THR A 3 -23.95 48.09 -19.36
N ASP A 4 -22.85 47.53 -18.86
CA ASP A 4 -22.50 46.11 -18.85
C ASP A 4 -21.56 45.79 -17.66
N ALA A 5 -22.17 45.33 -16.56
CA ALA A 5 -21.47 44.79 -15.40
C ALA A 5 -21.63 43.25 -15.35
N GLN A 6 -21.71 42.58 -16.51
CA GLN A 6 -22.06 41.16 -16.60
C GLN A 6 -20.89 40.21 -16.90
N GLN A 7 -19.63 40.67 -16.84
CA GLN A 7 -18.47 39.77 -17.00
C GLN A 7 -17.93 39.17 -15.69
N GLN A 8 -18.61 39.39 -14.55
CA GLN A 8 -18.17 38.88 -13.25
C GLN A 8 -19.20 37.94 -12.58
N GLU A 9 -19.96 37.15 -13.33
CA GLU A 9 -20.81 36.08 -12.76
C GLU A 9 -20.92 34.84 -13.67
N GLN A 10 -19.81 34.40 -14.29
CA GLN A 10 -19.76 33.05 -14.86
C GLN A 10 -19.04 32.14 -13.86
N GLY A 11 -19.83 31.48 -13.01
CA GLY A 11 -19.37 30.58 -11.97
C GLY A 11 -18.40 29.51 -12.50
N GLY A 12 -17.39 29.19 -11.70
CA GLY A 12 -16.29 28.26 -12.00
C GLY A 12 -16.68 26.78 -12.17
N GLY A 13 -17.78 26.49 -12.85
CA GLY A 13 -18.34 25.16 -13.10
C GLY A 13 -18.91 25.02 -14.50
N GLY A 14 -18.23 25.55 -15.52
CA GLY A 14 -18.62 25.45 -16.93
C GLY A 14 -18.27 24.08 -17.57
N PRO A 15 -18.59 23.88 -18.87
CA PRO A 15 -18.31 22.64 -19.62
C PRO A 15 -16.83 22.22 -19.61
N ASP A 16 -15.91 23.16 -19.38
CA ASP A 16 -14.49 22.87 -19.22
C ASP A 16 -14.19 22.12 -17.92
N ALA A 17 -14.89 22.45 -16.81
CA ALA A 17 -14.72 21.74 -15.53
C ALA A 17 -15.23 20.30 -15.60
N VAL A 18 -16.33 20.05 -16.31
CA VAL A 18 -16.83 18.70 -16.58
C VAL A 18 -15.81 17.90 -17.41
N ARG A 19 -15.23 18.53 -18.45
CA ARG A 19 -14.19 17.90 -19.28
C ARG A 19 -12.90 17.66 -18.53
N ASP A 20 -12.49 18.56 -17.64
CA ASP A 20 -11.33 18.38 -16.76
C ASP A 20 -11.55 17.21 -15.80
N TRP A 21 -12.74 17.11 -15.21
CA TRP A 21 -13.11 15.97 -14.37
C TRP A 21 -13.07 14.64 -15.15
N GLN A 22 -13.60 14.62 -16.38
CA GLN A 22 -13.56 13.43 -17.24
C GLN A 22 -12.12 13.02 -17.56
N ARG A 23 -11.28 13.96 -18.00
CA ARG A 23 -9.85 13.70 -18.28
C ARG A 23 -9.10 13.20 -17.05
N TRP A 24 -9.36 13.81 -15.90
CA TRP A 24 -8.78 13.35 -14.64
C TRP A 24 -9.22 11.92 -14.33
N HIS A 25 -10.51 11.62 -14.46
CA HIS A 25 -11.06 10.31 -14.17
C HIS A 25 -10.46 9.23 -15.07
N GLU A 26 -10.43 9.47 -16.38
CA GLU A 26 -9.80 8.59 -17.37
C GLU A 26 -8.31 8.39 -17.06
N GLY A 27 -7.60 9.48 -16.77
CA GLY A 27 -6.19 9.42 -16.37
C GLY A 27 -5.96 8.60 -15.10
N ARG A 28 -6.88 8.67 -14.12
CA ARG A 28 -6.81 7.88 -12.89
C ARG A 28 -7.08 6.40 -13.14
N VAL A 29 -8.05 6.05 -13.99
CA VAL A 29 -8.32 4.66 -14.40
C VAL A 29 -7.06 4.05 -15.02
N VAL A 30 -6.43 4.75 -15.96
CA VAL A 30 -5.18 4.31 -16.60
C VAL A 30 -4.05 4.17 -15.59
N ALA A 31 -3.82 5.17 -14.73
CA ALA A 31 -2.73 5.16 -13.77
C ALA A 31 -2.86 4.03 -12.73
N VAL A 32 -4.08 3.74 -12.29
CA VAL A 32 -4.37 2.66 -11.34
C VAL A 32 -4.10 1.28 -11.95
N ALA A 33 -4.39 1.11 -13.25
CA ALA A 33 -4.20 -0.11 -14.01
C ALA A 33 -2.85 -0.21 -14.75
N ALA A 34 -1.93 0.74 -14.55
CA ALA A 34 -0.59 0.68 -15.15
C ALA A 34 0.16 -0.61 -14.71
N PRO A 35 1.12 -1.14 -15.49
CA PRO A 35 1.83 -2.38 -15.16
C PRO A 35 2.42 -2.43 -13.75
N TYR A 36 2.97 -1.32 -13.27
CA TYR A 36 3.47 -1.17 -11.90
C TYR A 36 2.64 -0.15 -11.10
N GLY A 37 1.38 0.02 -11.46
CA GLY A 37 0.42 0.88 -10.78
C GLY A 37 -0.13 0.25 -9.50
N PRO A 38 -0.97 0.97 -8.74
CA PRO A 38 -1.56 0.48 -7.48
C PRO A 38 -2.13 -0.94 -7.52
N LEU A 39 -2.79 -1.36 -8.61
CA LEU A 39 -3.39 -2.69 -8.69
C LEU A 39 -2.38 -3.81 -8.92
N SER A 40 -1.15 -3.50 -9.30
CA SER A 40 -0.07 -4.48 -9.40
C SER A 40 0.52 -4.87 -8.04
N LEU A 41 0.26 -4.10 -6.98
CA LEU A 41 0.73 -4.43 -5.63
C LEU A 41 -0.03 -5.65 -5.08
N THR A 42 0.64 -6.79 -5.04
CA THR A 42 0.10 -8.06 -4.51
C THR A 42 0.34 -8.20 -3.02
N GLY A 43 1.38 -7.55 -2.47
CA GLY A 43 1.72 -7.66 -1.05
C GLY A 43 2.63 -6.56 -0.54
N THR A 44 2.43 -6.18 0.74
CA THR A 44 3.41 -5.43 1.52
C THR A 44 3.79 -6.29 2.73
N HIS A 45 5.05 -6.69 2.81
CA HIS A 45 5.55 -7.65 3.78
C HIS A 45 6.54 -6.96 4.71
N TRP A 46 6.16 -6.75 5.97
CA TRP A 46 7.05 -6.20 6.99
C TRP A 46 8.01 -7.28 7.46
N LEU A 47 9.32 -7.03 7.44
CA LEU A 47 10.31 -8.04 7.81
C LEU A 47 10.21 -8.46 9.28
N SER A 48 9.70 -7.58 10.15
CA SER A 48 9.43 -7.89 11.55
C SER A 48 8.39 -8.99 11.74
N ASP A 49 7.50 -9.21 10.76
CA ASP A 49 6.50 -10.28 10.80
C ASP A 49 7.06 -11.62 10.31
N HIS A 50 8.28 -11.62 9.73
CA HIS A 50 8.97 -12.75 9.12
C HIS A 50 10.40 -12.88 9.66
N PRO A 51 10.62 -13.14 10.97
CA PRO A 51 11.95 -13.12 11.59
C PRO A 51 12.91 -14.18 11.03
N GLU A 52 12.39 -15.28 10.49
CA GLU A 52 13.16 -16.30 9.77
C GLU A 52 13.59 -15.87 8.35
N GLY A 53 13.06 -14.73 7.88
CA GLY A 53 13.32 -14.12 6.58
C GLY A 53 12.55 -14.74 5.41
N ARG A 54 11.69 -15.73 5.66
CA ARG A 54 10.87 -16.34 4.61
C ARG A 54 9.54 -15.61 4.49
N ILE A 55 9.35 -14.92 3.38
CA ILE A 55 8.11 -14.22 3.07
C ILE A 55 7.24 -15.11 2.17
N PRO A 56 5.94 -15.32 2.48
CA PRO A 56 5.06 -16.09 1.63
C PRO A 56 4.98 -15.52 0.21
N ALA A 57 5.11 -16.39 -0.80
CA ALA A 57 5.05 -16.06 -2.23
C ALA A 57 6.12 -15.07 -2.75
N VAL A 58 7.10 -14.67 -1.93
CA VAL A 58 8.25 -13.87 -2.35
C VAL A 58 9.50 -14.75 -2.28
N PRO A 59 10.25 -14.92 -3.40
CA PRO A 59 11.42 -15.78 -3.44
C PRO A 59 12.60 -15.21 -2.62
N GLY A 60 13.54 -16.07 -2.26
CA GLY A 60 14.70 -15.73 -1.42
C GLY A 60 14.39 -15.61 0.07
N LEU A 61 15.44 -15.30 0.84
CA LEU A 61 15.40 -15.02 2.27
C LEU A 61 15.75 -13.56 2.53
N TRP A 62 14.90 -12.86 3.25
CA TRP A 62 14.94 -11.42 3.47
C TRP A 62 15.11 -11.12 4.95
N ARG A 63 16.22 -10.53 5.35
CA ARG A 63 16.50 -10.24 6.76
C ARG A 63 16.88 -8.78 6.95
N GLU A 64 16.46 -8.19 8.05
CA GLU A 64 16.99 -6.89 8.46
C GLU A 64 18.42 -7.04 9.01
N ASP A 65 19.29 -6.10 8.64
CA ASP A 65 20.65 -5.95 9.17
C ASP A 65 20.90 -4.46 9.42
N GLY A 66 20.37 -3.95 10.55
CA GLY A 66 20.46 -2.54 10.93
C GLY A 66 19.77 -1.61 9.93
N ASP A 67 20.57 -0.86 9.19
CA ASP A 67 20.12 0.13 8.19
C ASP A 67 20.06 -0.44 6.76
N GLU A 68 20.17 -1.75 6.61
CA GLU A 68 20.05 -2.45 5.33
C GLU A 68 19.17 -3.71 5.45
N VAL A 69 18.81 -4.26 4.30
CA VAL A 69 18.17 -5.56 4.14
C VAL A 69 19.14 -6.50 3.46
N VAL A 70 19.31 -7.68 4.03
CA VAL A 70 20.09 -8.77 3.46
C VAL A 70 19.13 -9.70 2.71
N LEU A 71 19.38 -9.86 1.40
CA LEU A 71 18.69 -10.81 0.55
C LEU A 71 19.63 -11.97 0.21
N THR A 72 19.22 -13.19 0.56
CA THR A 72 19.89 -14.42 0.12
C THR A 72 19.01 -15.17 -0.88
N ALA A 73 19.58 -15.57 -2.02
CA ALA A 73 18.85 -16.29 -3.07
C ALA A 73 19.67 -17.42 -3.67
N ALA A 74 18.99 -18.49 -4.08
CA ALA A 74 19.56 -19.57 -4.88
C ALA A 74 19.29 -19.32 -6.38
N PRO A 75 20.03 -19.95 -7.32
CA PRO A 75 19.80 -19.79 -8.75
C PRO A 75 18.34 -20.10 -9.18
N GLU A 76 17.71 -21.09 -8.55
CA GLU A 76 16.34 -21.51 -8.79
C GLU A 76 15.28 -20.47 -8.36
N ASP A 77 15.63 -19.51 -7.49
CA ASP A 77 14.73 -18.42 -7.10
C ASP A 77 14.52 -17.43 -8.26
N GLY A 78 15.42 -17.41 -9.25
CA GLY A 78 15.32 -16.56 -10.45
C GLY A 78 15.39 -15.06 -10.15
N ILE A 79 16.01 -14.69 -9.03
CA ILE A 79 16.15 -13.28 -8.62
C ILE A 79 17.26 -12.61 -9.42
N VAL A 80 16.97 -11.41 -9.89
CA VAL A 80 17.91 -10.51 -10.56
C VAL A 80 18.05 -9.25 -9.71
N VAL A 81 19.29 -8.82 -9.47
CA VAL A 81 19.60 -7.57 -8.76
C VAL A 81 20.44 -6.67 -9.66
N ASP A 82 19.98 -5.44 -9.88
CA ASP A 82 20.63 -4.45 -10.76
C ASP A 82 20.96 -5.04 -12.16
N GLY A 83 20.03 -5.83 -12.70
CA GLY A 83 20.16 -6.49 -14.01
C GLY A 83 21.03 -7.75 -14.05
N LYS A 84 21.58 -8.20 -12.91
CA LYS A 84 22.41 -9.41 -12.82
C LYS A 84 21.72 -10.52 -12.03
N PRO A 85 21.73 -11.79 -12.49
CA PRO A 85 21.24 -12.91 -11.69
C PRO A 85 21.95 -12.97 -10.34
N LEU A 86 21.17 -13.12 -9.26
CA LEU A 86 21.69 -13.25 -7.91
C LEU A 86 21.86 -14.73 -7.55
N THR A 87 22.99 -15.05 -6.93
CA THR A 87 23.24 -16.31 -6.24
C THR A 87 24.07 -16.01 -5.00
N GLY A 88 23.60 -16.44 -3.84
CA GLY A 88 24.17 -16.05 -2.55
C GLY A 88 23.52 -14.80 -1.98
N GLU A 89 24.31 -13.93 -1.36
CA GLU A 89 23.84 -12.82 -0.54
C GLU A 89 24.10 -11.44 -1.19
N VAL A 90 23.17 -10.50 -1.00
CA VAL A 90 23.35 -9.09 -1.33
C VAL A 90 22.75 -8.20 -0.23
N ARG A 91 23.34 -7.01 -0.03
CA ARG A 91 22.83 -5.96 0.85
C ARG A 91 22.09 -4.89 0.05
N LEU A 92 20.92 -4.51 0.55
CA LEU A 92 19.98 -3.62 -0.11
C LEU A 92 19.59 -2.50 0.85
N GLY A 93 19.75 -1.26 0.39
CA GLY A 93 19.05 -0.12 0.99
C GLY A 93 17.62 -0.02 0.47
N ALA A 94 16.87 0.94 1.01
CA ALA A 94 15.54 1.27 0.48
C ALA A 94 15.66 1.81 -0.95
N ASP A 95 14.80 1.30 -1.84
CA ASP A 95 14.63 1.83 -3.19
C ASP A 95 14.09 3.26 -3.12
N ARG A 96 14.62 4.12 -3.99
CA ARG A 96 14.26 5.55 -4.07
C ARG A 96 13.71 5.97 -5.43
N GLY A 97 13.81 5.10 -6.42
CA GLY A 97 13.40 5.35 -7.79
C GLY A 97 11.97 4.91 -8.08
N PRO A 98 11.56 5.00 -9.36
CA PRO A 98 10.36 4.37 -9.87
C PRO A 98 10.31 2.85 -9.57
N ILE A 99 9.10 2.26 -9.57
CA ILE A 99 8.91 0.85 -9.24
C ILE A 99 9.50 -0.07 -10.32
N ASP A 100 9.42 0.34 -11.59
CA ASP A 100 10.00 -0.35 -12.74
C ASP A 100 11.53 -0.47 -12.66
N ASP A 101 12.16 0.50 -12.01
CA ASP A 101 13.61 0.56 -11.74
C ASP A 101 14.00 -0.10 -10.41
N SER A 102 13.08 -0.83 -9.75
CA SER A 102 13.39 -1.57 -8.52
C SER A 102 14.64 -2.43 -8.72
N ARG A 103 15.57 -2.34 -7.75
CA ARG A 103 16.83 -3.06 -7.86
C ARG A 103 16.64 -4.56 -7.94
N VAL A 104 15.63 -5.09 -7.25
CA VAL A 104 15.32 -6.53 -7.22
C VAL A 104 14.13 -6.85 -8.11
N ALA A 105 14.32 -7.81 -9.00
CA ALA A 105 13.30 -8.32 -9.92
C ALA A 105 13.26 -9.86 -9.92
N GLN A 106 12.09 -10.41 -10.23
CA GLN A 106 11.91 -11.84 -10.52
C GLN A 106 10.99 -11.97 -11.73
N GLY A 107 11.58 -12.25 -12.91
CA GLY A 107 10.87 -12.09 -14.18
C GLY A 107 10.33 -10.66 -14.36
N GLU A 108 9.01 -10.52 -14.54
CA GLU A 108 8.36 -9.21 -14.63
C GLU A 108 8.01 -8.61 -13.27
N ARG A 109 8.08 -9.39 -12.17
CA ARG A 109 7.80 -8.86 -10.83
C ARG A 109 8.90 -7.93 -10.36
N ARG A 110 8.52 -6.94 -9.55
CA ARG A 110 9.44 -5.98 -8.91
C ARG A 110 9.29 -6.09 -7.39
N LEU A 111 10.39 -6.38 -6.71
CA LEU A 111 10.45 -6.54 -5.26
C LEU A 111 11.09 -5.28 -4.67
N VAL A 112 10.26 -4.36 -4.23
CA VAL A 112 10.69 -3.03 -3.78
C VAL A 112 10.98 -3.04 -2.29
N VAL A 113 12.21 -2.76 -1.91
CA VAL A 113 12.63 -2.60 -0.52
C VAL A 113 12.31 -1.19 -0.07
N LEU A 114 11.61 -1.05 1.05
CA LEU A 114 11.29 0.24 1.63
C LEU A 114 11.55 0.27 3.12
N ARG A 115 11.77 1.48 3.63
CA ARG A 115 11.83 1.75 5.06
C ARG A 115 10.80 2.79 5.44
N ARG A 116 9.94 2.47 6.40
CA ARG A 116 8.90 3.37 6.90
C ARG A 116 8.83 3.31 8.42
N GLU A 117 8.88 4.48 9.05
CA GLU A 117 8.79 4.61 10.52
C GLU A 117 9.84 3.74 11.25
N GLY A 118 11.01 3.57 10.63
CA GLY A 118 12.12 2.75 11.15
C GLY A 118 12.06 1.27 10.79
N LEU A 119 10.93 0.77 10.26
CA LEU A 119 10.72 -0.63 9.92
C LEU A 119 10.98 -0.91 8.43
N TRP A 120 11.55 -2.09 8.16
CA TRP A 120 11.79 -2.60 6.82
C TRP A 120 10.61 -3.37 6.27
N ALA A 121 10.31 -3.16 4.99
CA ALA A 121 9.32 -3.93 4.27
C ALA A 121 9.78 -4.24 2.84
N VAL A 122 9.25 -5.33 2.30
CA VAL A 122 9.35 -5.68 0.88
C VAL A 122 7.96 -5.59 0.28
N ARG A 123 7.81 -4.82 -0.80
CA ARG A 123 6.60 -4.80 -1.60
C ARG A 123 6.77 -5.65 -2.83
N ASP A 124 5.77 -6.47 -3.10
CA ASP A 124 5.70 -7.31 -4.28
C ASP A 124 4.75 -6.66 -5.29
N PHE A 125 5.31 -6.24 -6.42
CA PHE A 125 4.55 -5.71 -7.54
C PHE A 125 4.57 -6.72 -8.69
N ASP A 126 3.39 -7.18 -9.08
CA ASP A 126 3.16 -8.12 -10.17
C ASP A 126 2.30 -7.47 -11.27
N PRO A 127 2.88 -7.18 -12.46
CA PRO A 127 2.11 -6.67 -13.59
C PRO A 127 1.07 -7.67 -14.10
N GLY A 128 1.23 -8.96 -13.81
CA GLY A 128 0.29 -10.04 -14.05
C GLY A 128 -0.75 -10.26 -12.95
N SER A 129 -0.85 -9.35 -11.97
CA SER A 129 -1.74 -9.53 -10.81
C SER A 129 -3.23 -9.70 -11.19
N PRO A 130 -3.96 -10.62 -10.54
CA PRO A 130 -5.39 -10.83 -10.81
C PRO A 130 -6.23 -9.57 -10.61
N ALA A 131 -5.90 -8.73 -9.61
CA ALA A 131 -6.61 -7.49 -9.34
C ALA A 131 -6.53 -6.51 -10.53
N ARG A 132 -5.36 -6.41 -11.16
CA ARG A 132 -5.18 -5.59 -12.37
C ARG A 132 -5.91 -6.17 -13.57
N HIS A 133 -5.84 -7.49 -13.77
CA HIS A 133 -6.52 -8.15 -14.90
C HIS A 133 -8.06 -8.16 -14.78
N ALA A 134 -8.60 -8.13 -13.56
CA ALA A 134 -10.04 -8.07 -13.31
C ALA A 134 -10.59 -6.63 -13.29
N PHE A 135 -9.74 -5.61 -13.32
CA PHE A 135 -10.15 -4.22 -13.20
C PHE A 135 -10.63 -3.64 -14.52
N SER A 136 -11.80 -2.99 -14.49
CA SER A 136 -12.43 -2.37 -15.66
C SER A 136 -12.48 -0.84 -15.56
N THR A 137 -12.89 -0.29 -14.40
CA THR A 137 -12.99 1.16 -14.19
C THR A 137 -13.04 1.50 -12.70
N ILE A 138 -12.94 2.80 -12.38
CA ILE A 138 -13.25 3.35 -11.06
C ILE A 138 -14.70 3.83 -11.12
N GLU A 139 -15.56 3.40 -10.20
CA GLU A 139 -16.86 4.04 -10.06
C GLU A 139 -16.67 5.43 -9.45
N ALA A 140 -17.20 6.46 -10.12
CA ALA A 140 -17.12 7.83 -9.66
C ALA A 140 -18.48 8.52 -9.74
N THR A 141 -18.79 9.35 -8.74
CA THR A 141 -19.95 10.23 -8.78
C THR A 141 -19.77 11.25 -9.92
N PRO A 142 -20.83 11.54 -10.70
CA PRO A 142 -20.77 12.58 -11.74
C PRO A 142 -20.31 13.92 -11.15
N TYR A 143 -19.68 14.74 -11.98
CA TYR A 143 -19.29 16.09 -11.58
C TYR A 143 -20.51 16.89 -11.10
N ASP A 144 -20.43 17.44 -9.90
CA ASP A 144 -21.39 18.40 -9.34
C ASP A 144 -20.65 19.71 -9.01
N PRO A 145 -20.96 20.83 -9.67
CA PRO A 145 -20.29 22.11 -9.43
C PRO A 145 -20.52 22.67 -8.02
N ARG A 146 -21.46 22.11 -7.24
CA ARG A 146 -21.69 22.49 -5.84
C ARG A 146 -20.77 21.75 -4.87
N SER A 147 -20.16 20.66 -5.32
CA SER A 147 -19.22 19.86 -4.53
C SER A 147 -17.84 20.50 -4.58
N ASP A 148 -17.59 21.47 -3.71
CA ASP A 148 -16.26 22.04 -3.50
C ASP A 148 -15.62 21.44 -2.22
N PRO A 149 -14.64 20.53 -2.36
CA PRO A 149 -14.03 19.88 -1.20
C PRO A 149 -13.24 20.85 -0.31
N VAL A 150 -12.86 22.04 -0.79
CA VAL A 150 -12.17 23.06 0.03
C VAL A 150 -13.17 23.85 0.87
N ARG A 151 -14.37 24.10 0.32
CA ARG A 151 -15.45 24.83 1.01
C ARG A 151 -15.96 24.10 2.25
N ASP A 152 -15.97 22.77 2.21
CA ASP A 152 -16.55 21.95 3.28
C ASP A 152 -15.55 21.55 4.39
N LEU A 153 -14.29 22.02 4.31
CA LEU A 153 -13.34 21.82 5.40
C LEU A 153 -13.61 22.81 6.54
N PRO A 154 -13.74 22.34 7.80
CA PRO A 154 -13.80 23.26 8.93
C PRO A 154 -12.52 24.09 8.98
N PRO A 155 -12.60 25.39 9.32
CA PRO A 155 -11.41 26.23 9.41
C PRO A 155 -10.43 25.58 10.39
N VAL A 156 -9.20 25.37 9.94
CA VAL A 156 -8.13 24.85 10.78
C VAL A 156 -7.92 25.87 11.90
N ARG A 157 -8.41 25.55 13.10
CA ARG A 157 -8.15 26.36 14.29
C ARG A 157 -6.65 26.37 14.51
N ARG A 158 -6.01 27.52 14.24
CA ARG A 158 -4.67 27.75 14.75
C ARG A 158 -4.76 27.64 16.27
N PRO A 159 -3.94 26.80 16.93
CA PRO A 159 -3.94 26.77 18.38
C PRO A 159 -3.64 28.19 18.86
N ASP A 160 -4.53 28.74 19.69
CA ASP A 160 -4.28 30.01 20.35
C ASP A 160 -2.93 29.89 21.05
N ARG A 161 -2.02 30.79 20.70
CA ARG A 161 -0.83 31.06 21.51
C ARG A 161 -1.30 31.72 22.81
N THR A 162 -2.02 30.99 23.63
CA THR A 162 -2.22 31.36 25.01
C THR A 162 -0.87 31.14 25.67
N GLY A 163 -0.19 32.24 25.97
CA GLY A 163 1.06 32.24 26.72
C GLY A 163 0.86 31.48 28.02
N GLY A 164 1.28 30.22 28.04
CA GLY A 164 1.35 29.44 29.26
C GLY A 164 2.33 30.12 30.19
N GLN A 165 1.82 30.74 31.26
CA GLN A 165 2.63 31.05 32.42
C GLN A 165 3.37 29.77 32.81
N ARG A 166 4.71 29.83 32.77
CA ARG A 166 5.58 28.78 33.26
C ARG A 166 5.39 28.70 34.77
N GLY A 167 4.46 27.86 35.21
CA GLY A 167 4.45 27.34 36.57
C GLY A 167 5.76 26.58 36.79
N ARG A 168 6.69 27.19 37.53
CA ARG A 168 7.88 26.51 38.05
C ARG A 168 7.43 25.47 39.07
N GLY A 169 7.05 24.29 38.58
CA GLY A 169 6.71 23.11 39.36
C GLY A 169 7.91 22.17 39.43
N ARG A 170 8.48 22.07 40.63
CA ARG A 170 9.65 21.28 41.04
C ARG A 170 9.74 19.88 40.40
N ALA A 171 10.96 19.52 40.02
CA ALA A 171 11.36 18.18 39.62
C ALA A 171 11.04 17.15 40.71
N ARG A 172 10.26 16.14 40.36
CA ARG A 172 10.29 14.84 41.04
C ARG A 172 10.56 13.78 39.97
N SER A 173 11.77 13.25 40.03
CA SER A 173 12.21 12.05 39.35
C SER A 173 11.31 10.86 39.72
N ARG A 174 10.67 10.26 38.72
CA ARG A 174 10.23 8.86 38.79
C ARG A 174 10.59 8.17 37.49
N ALA A 175 11.55 7.26 37.60
CA ALA A 175 11.86 6.26 36.59
C ALA A 175 10.57 5.52 36.19
N ARG A 176 10.34 5.38 34.88
CA ARG A 176 9.42 4.39 34.33
C ARG A 176 10.21 3.47 33.42
N ARG A 177 10.26 2.22 33.88
CA ARG A 177 10.69 1.02 33.17
C ARG A 177 9.89 0.87 31.88
N GLY A 178 10.51 0.23 30.89
CA GLY A 178 10.01 0.06 29.53
C GLY A 178 8.58 -0.46 29.43
N ALA A 179 7.86 0.09 28.45
CA ALA A 179 6.61 -0.45 27.97
C ALA A 179 6.88 -1.16 26.63
N SER A 180 6.73 -2.49 26.66
CA SER A 180 6.76 -3.40 25.53
C SER A 180 5.51 -3.20 24.66
N PRO A 181 5.60 -3.07 23.31
CA PRO A 181 4.43 -2.98 22.45
C PRO A 181 4.00 -4.38 21.97
N SER A 182 3.55 -5.23 22.88
CA SER A 182 2.90 -6.51 22.53
C SER A 182 1.40 -6.41 22.76
N ARG A 183 0.69 -5.66 21.90
CA ARG A 183 -0.79 -5.65 21.91
C ARG A 183 -1.40 -5.24 20.57
N TRP A 184 -1.03 -5.94 19.50
CA TRP A 184 -1.76 -5.94 18.23
C TRP A 184 -1.90 -7.38 17.73
N LYS A 185 -2.56 -8.23 18.52
CA LYS A 185 -3.04 -9.54 18.10
C LYS A 185 -4.39 -9.78 18.77
N ASP A 186 -5.49 -9.45 18.09
CA ASP A 186 -6.72 -10.24 18.18
C ASP A 186 -7.68 -9.84 17.05
N ARG A 187 -7.69 -10.62 15.97
CA ARG A 187 -8.94 -11.01 15.27
C ARG A 187 -8.65 -12.15 14.28
N SER A 188 -8.45 -13.34 14.82
CA SER A 188 -8.55 -14.57 14.03
C SER A 188 -10.01 -14.88 13.74
N THR A 189 -10.47 -14.73 12.50
CA THR A 189 -11.73 -15.34 12.04
C THR A 189 -11.46 -16.80 11.67
N ARG A 190 -11.93 -17.70 12.55
CA ARG A 190 -12.13 -19.13 12.31
C ARG A 190 -13.01 -19.34 11.07
N SER A 191 -12.51 -20.03 10.04
CA SER A 191 -13.35 -20.82 9.14
C SER A 191 -13.22 -22.29 9.53
N ARG A 192 -14.33 -22.86 10.04
CA ARG A 192 -14.46 -24.31 10.26
C ARG A 192 -14.66 -24.96 8.89
N SER A 193 -13.73 -25.82 8.49
CA SER A 193 -13.94 -26.82 7.44
C SER A 193 -14.98 -27.83 7.92
N ARG A 194 -16.08 -27.98 7.17
CA ARG A 194 -16.97 -29.14 7.25
C ARG A 194 -16.54 -30.12 6.16
N SER A 195 -16.08 -31.29 6.60
CA SER A 195 -15.82 -32.45 5.76
C SER A 195 -17.14 -32.99 5.21
N SER A 196 -17.22 -33.19 3.90
CA SER A 196 -18.27 -33.99 3.24
C SER A 196 -17.79 -35.44 3.13
N PRO A 197 -18.58 -36.45 3.54
CA PRO A 197 -18.23 -37.83 3.29
C PRO A 197 -18.73 -38.27 1.90
N THR A 198 -17.81 -38.92 1.17
CA THR A 198 -18.01 -39.62 -0.09
C THR A 198 -18.93 -40.83 0.08
N ALA A 199 -20.03 -40.89 -0.67
CA ALA A 199 -20.83 -42.10 -0.83
C ALA A 199 -20.35 -42.89 -2.06
N ARG A 200 -19.81 -44.08 -1.84
CA ARG A 200 -19.66 -45.15 -2.85
C ARG A 200 -20.80 -46.14 -2.61
N CYS A 201 -21.67 -46.32 -3.60
CA CYS A 201 -22.63 -47.42 -3.66
C CYS A 201 -22.20 -48.39 -4.77
N GLY A 202 -22.11 -49.66 -4.41
CA GLY A 202 -21.86 -50.82 -5.28
C GLY A 202 -22.02 -52.11 -4.48
N PRO A 203 -22.46 -53.22 -5.09
CA PRO A 203 -23.71 -53.89 -4.70
C PRO A 203 -23.50 -55.25 -4.02
N SER A 204 -24.55 -55.79 -3.37
CA SER A 204 -24.82 -57.24 -3.35
C SER A 204 -26.16 -57.58 -2.70
N SER A 205 -26.98 -58.36 -3.42
CA SER A 205 -28.08 -59.20 -2.92
C SER A 205 -27.54 -60.31 -1.99
N PRO A 206 -28.35 -61.05 -1.19
CA PRO A 206 -29.34 -62.02 -1.71
C PRO A 206 -30.63 -62.23 -0.87
N MET A 207 -31.75 -62.54 -1.55
CA MET A 207 -32.56 -63.76 -1.45
C MET A 207 -33.80 -63.63 -2.34
#